data_AF-A0A4Q4BWL0-F1
#
_entry.id   AF-A0A4Q4BWL0-F1
#
_cell.length_a   1.000
_cell.length_b   1.000
_cell.length_c   1.000
_cell.angle_alpha   90.00
_cell.angle_beta   90.00
_cell.angle_gamma   90.00
#
_symmetry.space_group_name_H-M   'P 1'
#
loop_
_entity.id
_entity.type
_entity.pdbx_description
1 polymer ?
#
loop_
_entity_poly.entity_id
_entity_poly.type
_entity_poly.pdbx_seq_one_letter_code
_entity_poly.pdbx_strand_id
1 'polypeptide(L)'
;MSTDATNSSASEPLKTGRDQSTLDAVEHDTARIARFTSGLRTMDARFSEFDAYYRGAWSADRDDEDAPNLAVTGEDYPWDALNDYLDALRELLRVATELQTRERRP
;
A
#
# COMPACT_ATOMS: atom_id res chain seq x y z
N MET A 1 -8.68 48.24 -48.39
CA MET A 1 -8.47 46.81 -48.66
C MET A 1 -7.97 46.20 -47.36
N SER A 2 -8.80 45.38 -46.74
CA SER A 2 -8.59 44.80 -45.40
C SER A 2 -7.49 43.76 -45.40
N THR A 3 -6.72 43.77 -44.32
CA THR A 3 -5.75 42.76 -43.91
C THR A 3 -6.45 41.44 -43.58
N ASP A 4 -6.07 40.35 -44.22
CA ASP A 4 -6.43 39.00 -43.79
C ASP A 4 -5.18 38.34 -43.22
N ALA A 5 -5.01 38.48 -41.90
CA ALA A 5 -4.09 37.68 -41.13
C ALA A 5 -4.88 36.46 -40.62
N THR A 6 -4.72 35.33 -41.29
CA THR A 6 -5.14 34.02 -40.78
C THR A 6 -4.38 33.70 -39.50
N ASN A 7 -4.92 34.16 -38.36
CA ASN A 7 -4.65 33.59 -37.05
C ASN A 7 -5.40 32.26 -36.98
N SER A 8 -4.78 31.20 -37.48
CA SER A 8 -5.22 29.83 -37.24
C SER A 8 -4.92 29.51 -35.77
N SER A 9 -5.92 29.70 -34.91
CA SER A 9 -5.89 29.35 -33.49
C SER A 9 -5.52 27.87 -33.31
N ALA A 10 -4.25 27.61 -33.03
CA ALA A 10 -3.79 26.35 -32.47
C ALA A 10 -4.21 26.29 -31.00
N SER A 11 -5.46 25.90 -30.75
CA SER A 11 -6.02 25.85 -29.40
C SER A 11 -6.71 24.52 -29.13
N GLU A 12 -6.00 23.39 -29.25
CA GLU A 12 -6.48 22.12 -28.70
C GLU A 12 -5.45 21.02 -28.31
N PRO A 13 -4.24 21.29 -27.76
CA PRO A 13 -3.41 20.22 -27.18
C PRO A 13 -3.50 20.09 -25.64
N LEU A 14 -4.01 21.11 -24.94
CA LEU A 14 -3.86 21.21 -23.47
C LEU A 14 -4.90 20.40 -22.67
N LYS A 15 -6.09 20.16 -23.24
CA LYS A 15 -7.17 19.45 -22.55
C LYS A 15 -6.90 17.95 -22.47
N THR A 16 -6.52 17.36 -23.60
CA THR A 16 -6.13 15.94 -23.73
C THR A 16 -4.91 15.58 -22.86
N GLY A 17 -3.92 16.46 -22.73
CA GLY A 17 -2.76 16.23 -21.85
C GLY A 17 -3.09 16.24 -20.36
N ARG A 18 -4.04 17.08 -19.93
CA ARG A 18 -4.51 17.13 -18.53
C ARG A 18 -5.39 15.92 -18.19
N ASP A 19 -6.22 15.48 -19.12
CA ASP A 19 -7.09 14.32 -18.95
C ASP A 19 -6.27 13.03 -18.90
N GLN A 20 -5.26 12.89 -19.77
CA GLN A 20 -4.34 11.74 -19.74
C GLN A 20 -3.52 11.69 -18.44
N SER A 21 -2.98 12.82 -17.99
CA SER A 21 -2.24 12.87 -16.71
C SER A 21 -3.10 12.50 -15.50
N THR A 22 -4.40 12.79 -15.56
CA THR A 22 -5.37 12.41 -14.52
C THR A 22 -5.63 10.91 -14.55
N LEU A 23 -5.81 10.34 -15.74
CA LEU A 23 -5.98 8.90 -15.92
C LEU A 23 -4.75 8.12 -15.44
N ASP A 24 -3.55 8.55 -15.82
CA ASP A 24 -2.29 7.93 -15.41
C ASP A 24 -2.13 7.94 -13.87
N ALA A 25 -2.55 9.03 -13.21
CA ALA A 25 -2.53 9.12 -11.75
C ALA A 25 -3.52 8.15 -11.09
N VAL A 26 -4.73 8.02 -11.65
CA VAL A 26 -5.75 7.07 -11.16
C VAL A 26 -5.30 5.62 -11.36
N GLU A 27 -4.71 5.28 -12.50
CA GLU A 27 -4.17 3.95 -12.77
C GLU A 27 -3.03 3.60 -11.81
N HIS A 28 -2.11 4.54 -11.59
CA HIS A 28 -1.03 4.38 -10.62
C HIS A 28 -1.55 4.15 -9.20
N ASP A 29 -2.50 4.96 -8.73
CA ASP A 29 -3.06 4.83 -7.38
C ASP A 29 -3.86 3.52 -7.23
N THR A 30 -4.57 3.09 -8.27
CA THR A 30 -5.28 1.79 -8.30
C THR A 30 -4.32 0.61 -8.20
N ALA A 31 -3.23 0.63 -8.98
CA ALA A 31 -2.20 -0.42 -8.91
C ALA A 31 -1.54 -0.47 -7.52
N ARG A 32 -1.32 0.70 -6.90
CA ARG A 32 -0.75 0.81 -5.56
C ARG A 32 -1.70 0.24 -4.49
N ILE A 33 -3.00 0.53 -4.54
CA ILE A 33 -4.01 -0.09 -3.65
C ILE A 33 -4.09 -1.61 -3.86
N ALA A 34 -4.10 -2.08 -5.10
CA ALA A 34 -4.14 -3.51 -5.42
C ALA A 34 -2.94 -4.26 -4.83
N ARG A 35 -1.74 -3.66 -4.91
CA ARG A 35 -0.53 -4.20 -4.30
C ARG A 35 -0.63 -4.25 -2.77
N PHE A 36 -1.10 -3.18 -2.13
CA PHE A 36 -1.26 -3.17 -0.66
C PHE A 36 -2.27 -4.20 -0.18
N THR A 37 -3.43 -4.29 -0.83
CA THR A 37 -4.48 -5.26 -0.46
C THR A 37 -4.04 -6.71 -0.66
N SER A 38 -3.29 -7.01 -1.73
CA SER A 38 -2.64 -8.31 -1.93
C SER A 38 -1.62 -8.62 -0.83
N GLY A 39 -0.76 -7.66 -0.49
CA GLY A 39 0.26 -7.82 0.54
C GLY A 39 -0.35 -8.08 1.92
N LEU A 40 -1.40 -7.32 2.28
CA LEU A 40 -2.10 -7.45 3.55
C LEU A 40 -2.69 -8.83 3.77
N ARG A 41 -3.30 -9.46 2.76
CA ARG A 41 -3.81 -10.84 2.90
C ARG A 41 -2.72 -11.86 3.23
N THR A 42 -1.53 -11.67 2.64
CA THR A 42 -0.39 -12.56 2.90
C THR A 42 0.17 -12.31 4.30
N MET A 43 0.23 -11.05 4.73
CA MET A 43 0.68 -10.68 6.08
C MET A 43 -0.31 -11.13 7.16
N ASP A 44 -1.61 -11.03 6.90
CA ASP A 44 -2.68 -11.51 7.79
C ASP A 44 -2.62 -13.03 8.01
N ALA A 45 -2.39 -13.80 6.94
CA ALA A 45 -2.18 -15.24 7.05
C ALA A 45 -0.94 -15.58 7.89
N ARG A 46 0.19 -14.91 7.62
CA ARG A 46 1.44 -15.10 8.39
C ARG A 46 1.28 -14.70 9.85
N PHE A 47 0.59 -13.60 10.11
CA PHE A 47 0.30 -13.14 11.47
C PHE A 47 -0.62 -14.13 12.20
N SER A 48 -1.64 -14.67 11.52
CA SER A 48 -2.54 -15.66 12.11
C SER A 48 -1.83 -16.96 12.46
N GLU A 49 -0.95 -17.45 11.58
CA GLU A 49 -0.09 -18.62 11.86
C GLU A 49 0.83 -18.36 13.06
N PHE A 50 1.41 -17.16 13.13
CA PHE A 50 2.25 -16.74 14.23
C PHE A 50 1.47 -16.61 15.56
N ASP A 51 0.31 -15.94 15.58
CA ASP A 51 -0.51 -15.77 16.79
C ASP A 51 -0.95 -17.13 17.35
N ALA A 52 -1.30 -18.08 16.47
CA ALA A 52 -1.60 -19.46 16.86
C ALA A 52 -0.40 -20.17 17.49
N TYR A 53 0.80 -20.01 16.91
CA TYR A 53 2.04 -20.56 17.47
C TYR A 53 2.41 -19.93 18.81
N TYR A 54 2.38 -18.60 18.89
CA TYR A 54 2.71 -17.81 20.08
C TYR A 54 1.82 -18.14 21.28
N ARG A 55 0.50 -18.25 21.05
CA ARG A 55 -0.46 -18.62 22.11
C ARG A 55 -0.42 -20.10 22.49
N GLY A 56 0.16 -20.94 21.65
CA GLY A 56 0.16 -22.39 21.80
C GLY A 56 1.49 -22.95 22.28
N ALA A 57 2.41 -23.17 21.34
CA ALA A 57 3.64 -23.94 21.55
C ALA A 57 4.85 -23.06 21.93
N TRP A 58 4.82 -21.76 21.65
CA TRP A 58 5.99 -20.90 21.79
C TRP A 58 6.64 -20.92 23.17
N SER A 59 5.86 -20.89 24.27
CA SER A 59 6.44 -20.94 25.62
C SER A 59 7.14 -22.27 25.90
N ALA A 60 6.61 -23.38 25.36
CA ALA A 60 7.23 -24.70 25.54
C ALA A 60 8.50 -24.82 24.69
N ASP A 61 8.45 -24.37 23.43
CA ASP A 61 9.60 -24.43 22.50
C ASP A 61 10.71 -23.46 22.90
N ARG A 62 10.39 -22.33 23.54
CA ARG A 62 11.38 -21.35 24.03
C ARG A 62 12.12 -21.86 25.26
N ASP A 63 11.41 -22.55 26.15
CA ASP A 63 11.96 -23.02 27.42
C ASP A 63 12.62 -24.43 27.27
N ASP A 64 12.54 -25.03 26.08
CA ASP A 64 13.20 -26.30 25.73
C ASP A 64 14.67 -26.05 25.31
N GLU A 65 15.60 -26.54 26.14
CA GLU A 65 17.05 -26.42 25.91
C GLU A 65 17.52 -27.22 24.67
N ASP A 66 16.77 -28.23 24.24
CA ASP A 66 17.06 -29.06 23.07
C ASP A 66 16.36 -28.56 21.79
N ALA A 67 15.48 -27.56 21.89
CA ALA A 67 14.80 -27.00 20.74
C ALA A 67 15.77 -26.22 19.84
N PRO A 68 15.62 -26.31 18.50
CA PRO A 68 16.41 -25.50 17.59
C PRO A 68 16.15 -24.01 17.87
N ASN A 69 17.22 -23.22 18.01
CA ASN A 69 17.12 -21.78 18.15
C ASN A 69 16.66 -21.17 16.81
N LEU A 70 15.35 -21.04 16.65
CA LEU A 70 14.71 -20.49 15.48
C LEU A 70 14.50 -18.98 15.70
N ALA A 71 14.66 -18.16 14.66
CA ALA A 71 14.39 -16.72 14.77
C ALA A 71 12.96 -16.42 15.30
N VAL A 72 12.00 -17.33 15.08
CA VAL A 72 10.60 -17.24 15.55
C VAL A 72 10.42 -17.54 17.05
N THR A 73 11.41 -18.15 17.73
CA THR A 73 11.39 -18.36 19.19
C THR A 73 11.99 -17.18 19.96
N GLY A 74 12.70 -16.28 19.29
CA GLY A 74 13.19 -15.03 19.89
C GLY A 74 12.05 -14.07 20.24
N GLU A 75 12.18 -13.31 21.33
CA GLU A 75 11.14 -12.39 21.82
C GLU A 75 10.82 -11.25 20.83
N ASP A 76 11.79 -10.82 20.01
CA ASP A 76 11.66 -9.63 19.16
C ASP A 76 10.95 -9.89 17.82
N TYR A 77 11.16 -11.06 17.21
CA TYR A 77 10.57 -11.41 15.90
C TYR A 77 9.02 -11.32 15.86
N PRO A 78 8.28 -11.78 16.89
CA PRO A 78 6.84 -11.53 17.04
C PRO A 78 6.43 -10.07 16.87
N TRP A 79 7.18 -9.19 17.53
CA TRP A 79 6.87 -7.77 17.60
C TRP A 79 7.21 -7.07 16.29
N ASP A 80 8.33 -7.44 15.67
CA ASP A 80 8.73 -6.92 14.36
C ASP A 80 7.71 -7.29 13.27
N ALA A 81 7.29 -8.55 13.21
CA ALA A 81 6.29 -9.01 12.24
C ALA A 81 4.92 -8.33 12.45
N LEU A 82 4.51 -8.12 13.71
CA LEU A 82 3.29 -7.39 14.03
C LEU A 82 3.40 -5.90 13.66
N ASN A 83 4.54 -5.26 13.93
CA ASN A 83 4.78 -3.86 13.58
C ASN A 83 4.76 -3.65 12.06
N ASP A 84 5.39 -4.54 11.29
CA ASP A 84 5.35 -4.51 9.82
C ASP A 84 3.91 -4.60 9.30
N TYR A 85 3.09 -5.47 9.90
CA TYR A 85 1.67 -5.59 9.54
C TYR A 85 0.87 -4.32 9.86
N LEU A 86 1.08 -3.76 11.06
CA LEU A 86 0.42 -2.51 11.47
C LEU A 86 0.81 -1.33 10.58
N ASP A 87 2.08 -1.24 10.19
CA ASP A 87 2.56 -0.19 9.30
C ASP A 87 2.00 -0.32 7.88
N ALA A 88 1.86 -1.54 7.37
CA ALA A 88 1.16 -1.79 6.11
C ALA A 88 -0.32 -1.35 6.15
N LEU A 89 -1.02 -1.60 7.26
CA LEU A 89 -2.40 -1.15 7.46
C LEU A 89 -2.52 0.38 7.53
N ARG A 90 -1.59 1.04 8.25
CA ARG A 90 -1.54 2.51 8.34
C ARG A 90 -1.29 3.16 6.99
N GLU A 91 -0.38 2.59 6.20
CA GLU A 91 -0.09 3.11 4.86
C GLU A 91 -1.30 2.94 3.92
N LEU A 92 -2.03 1.82 4.00
CA LEU A 92 -3.28 1.66 3.26
C LEU A 92 -4.31 2.73 3.62
N LEU A 93 -4.51 2.99 4.92
CA LEU A 93 -5.42 4.04 5.41
C LEU A 93 -4.99 5.43 4.91
N ARG A 94 -3.69 5.72 4.91
CA ARG A 94 -3.15 6.97 4.38
C ARG A 94 -3.47 7.14 2.90
N VAL A 95 -3.19 6.14 2.07
CA VAL A 95 -3.46 6.18 0.62
C VAL A 95 -4.96 6.34 0.34
N ALA A 96 -5.82 5.60 1.05
CA ALA A 96 -7.27 5.73 0.92
C ALA A 96 -7.75 7.14 1.30
N THR A 97 -7.19 7.73 2.36
CA THR A 97 -7.52 9.09 2.79
C THR A 97 -7.04 10.13 1.78
N GLU A 98 -5.83 9.98 1.22
CA GLU A 98 -5.30 10.86 0.18
C GLU A 98 -6.20 10.89 -1.06
N LEU A 99 -6.67 9.72 -1.49
CA LEU A 99 -7.62 9.60 -2.61
C LEU A 99 -8.93 10.33 -2.32
N GLN A 100 -9.53 10.08 -1.16
CA GLN A 100 -10.76 10.77 -0.74
C GLN A 100 -10.58 12.30 -0.66
N THR A 101 -9.39 12.77 -0.26
CA THR A 101 -9.12 14.20 -0.12
C THR A 101 -8.92 14.87 -1.48
N ARG A 102 -8.35 14.16 -2.45
CA ARG A 102 -8.20 14.64 -3.85
C ARG A 102 -9.55 14.77 -4.55
N GLU A 103 -10.46 13.82 -4.35
CA GLU A 103 -11.83 13.88 -4.89
C GLU A 103 -12.64 15.08 -4.35
N ARG A 104 -12.27 15.62 -3.18
CA ARG A 104 -12.97 16.75 -2.53
C ARG A 104 -12.40 18.13 -2.86
N ARG A 105 -11.28 18.23 -3.59
CA ARG A 105 -10.76 19.54 -4.01
C ARG A 105 -11.49 19.98 -5.30
N PRO A 106 -12.12 21.17 -5.30
CA PRO A 106 -12.80 21.72 -6.47
C PRO A 106 -11.84 22.09 -7.61
#